data_AF-A0A959AYM3-F1
#
_entry.id   AF-A0A959AYM3-F1
#
_cell.length_a   1.000
_cell.length_b   1.000
_cell.length_c   1.000
_cell.angle_alpha   90.00
_cell.angle_beta   90.00
_cell.angle_gamma   90.00
#
_symmetry.space_group_name_H-M   'P 1'
#
loop_
_entity.id
_entity.type
_entity.pdbx_description
1 polymer ?
#
loop_
_entity_poly.entity_id
_entity_poly.type
_entity_poly.pdbx_seq_one_letter_code
_entity_poly.pdbx_strand_id
1 'polypeptide(L)'
;MKLLAYVPSLSPRVQYAFRILFRSCLKASYELTANRKAYLAADGPRLNYSSAPIAEGELWLPAGPLLWEQSIRPQATEVFQHNGLPAFFRQEATGAAFPFDLPALAFFLASRYEEYLPFSADALERFPASQSLAHREGFLEQPLVNQWALQLGKALKQRFPELELDYPDYRFLPTLDIDMAWAYRHRPLWLNLAGTLRDLATAKWGLAYERWACLLGNRPDPFDTFSYLRELHRSEGLSALYFFLLGDYGKYDKNLPVNNPAFRKLAARVADTRNVGLHPSYRSNYKEGQLRKEVRRLKQITGENVHRSRQHFLILRFPETYRRLLAEGIQEDYTMGYADGVGFRAGMATPFSWYDLEAEQMQALKIFPFAAMDVALRRYMALPPEQALARLEELCRQSRAVGGIFITLWHNSSFAEKHGWEGWKPIYEKILAYAREPVKI
;
A
#
# COMPACT_ATOMS: atom_id res chain seq x y z
N MET A 1 -7.59 -31.62 -1.93
CA MET A 1 -6.23 -32.22 -1.77
C MET A 1 -5.21 -31.09 -1.55
N LYS A 2 -4.11 -31.34 -0.83
CA LYS A 2 -3.07 -30.33 -0.54
C LYS A 2 -1.93 -30.45 -1.55
N LEU A 3 -1.47 -29.33 -2.11
CA LEU A 3 -0.32 -29.32 -3.03
C LEU A 3 0.98 -29.61 -2.26
N LEU A 4 1.76 -30.60 -2.69
CA LEU A 4 3.10 -30.84 -2.15
C LEU A 4 4.15 -30.18 -3.06
N ALA A 5 4.93 -29.25 -2.51
CA ALA A 5 5.96 -28.52 -3.21
C ALA A 5 7.37 -28.95 -2.76
N TYR A 6 8.16 -29.50 -3.66
CA TYR A 6 9.57 -29.82 -3.39
C TYR A 6 10.48 -28.63 -3.63
N VAL A 7 11.46 -28.46 -2.74
CA VAL A 7 12.58 -27.50 -2.88
C VAL A 7 13.89 -28.18 -2.45
N PRO A 8 15.05 -27.89 -3.07
CA PRO A 8 16.33 -28.51 -2.69
C PRO A 8 16.72 -28.32 -1.23
N SER A 9 16.44 -27.13 -0.70
CA SER A 9 16.61 -26.82 0.72
C SER A 9 15.63 -25.72 1.13
N LEU A 10 15.16 -25.78 2.38
CA LEU A 10 14.29 -24.76 2.94
C LEU A 10 15.11 -23.55 3.37
N SER A 11 14.73 -22.37 2.90
CA SER A 11 15.23 -21.09 3.39
C SER A 11 14.06 -20.20 3.84
N PRO A 12 14.31 -19.17 4.67
CA PRO A 12 13.30 -18.17 5.01
C PRO A 12 12.71 -17.47 3.77
N ARG A 13 13.55 -17.17 2.76
CA ARG A 13 13.11 -16.54 1.50
C ARG A 13 12.19 -17.43 0.67
N VAL A 14 12.51 -18.73 0.55
CA VAL A 14 11.63 -19.73 -0.12
C VAL A 14 10.27 -19.80 0.57
N GLN A 15 10.26 -19.94 1.90
CA GLN A 15 9.01 -20.00 2.67
C GLN A 15 8.16 -18.75 2.47
N TYR A 16 8.79 -17.58 2.47
CA TYR A 16 8.11 -16.31 2.23
C TYR A 16 7.57 -16.18 0.80
N ALA A 17 8.37 -16.49 -0.23
CA ALA A 17 7.95 -16.44 -1.63
C ALA A 17 6.72 -17.32 -1.90
N PHE A 18 6.74 -18.55 -1.40
CA PHE A 18 5.60 -19.46 -1.49
C PHE A 18 4.40 -18.95 -0.70
N ARG A 19 4.59 -18.33 0.47
CA ARG A 19 3.48 -17.73 1.22
C ARG A 19 2.85 -16.56 0.45
N ILE A 20 3.64 -15.73 -0.23
CA ILE A 20 3.13 -14.67 -1.10
C ILE A 20 2.26 -15.26 -2.20
N LEU A 21 2.82 -16.17 -3.01
CA LEU A 21 2.11 -16.75 -4.15
C LEU A 21 0.88 -17.56 -3.72
N PHE A 22 1.04 -18.48 -2.77
CA PHE A 22 0.00 -19.44 -2.45
C PHE A 22 -0.98 -18.96 -1.37
N ARG A 23 -0.53 -18.33 -0.28
CA ARG A 23 -1.46 -17.85 0.76
C ARG A 23 -2.05 -16.49 0.43
N SER A 24 -1.25 -15.56 -0.07
CA SER A 24 -1.68 -14.16 -0.23
C SER A 24 -2.44 -13.96 -1.55
N CYS A 25 -1.95 -14.56 -2.64
CA CYS A 25 -2.54 -14.38 -3.97
C CYS A 25 -3.53 -15.49 -4.38
N LEU A 26 -3.22 -16.77 -4.09
CA LEU A 26 -4.02 -17.93 -4.54
C LEU A 26 -4.88 -18.59 -3.45
N LYS A 27 -4.86 -18.09 -2.20
CA LYS A 27 -5.54 -18.69 -1.03
C LYS A 27 -5.44 -20.23 -0.93
N ALA A 28 -4.38 -20.82 -1.47
CA ALA A 28 -4.24 -22.25 -1.66
C ALA A 28 -3.49 -22.90 -0.47
N SER A 29 -3.86 -24.14 -0.18
CA SER A 29 -3.14 -24.95 0.81
C SER A 29 -2.01 -25.73 0.16
N TYR A 30 -0.81 -25.53 0.69
CA TYR A 30 0.40 -26.20 0.22
C TYR A 30 1.27 -26.68 1.39
N GLU A 31 2.18 -27.59 1.09
CA GLU A 31 3.26 -28.05 1.97
C GLU A 31 4.59 -27.93 1.25
N LEU A 32 5.63 -27.47 1.94
CA LEU A 32 6.99 -27.50 1.40
C LEU A 32 7.75 -28.68 1.98
N THR A 33 8.53 -29.36 1.13
CA THR A 33 9.41 -30.45 1.55
C THR A 33 10.76 -30.36 0.87
N ALA A 34 11.84 -30.61 1.62
CA ALA A 34 13.17 -30.86 1.05
C ALA A 34 13.50 -32.36 0.97
N ASN A 35 12.57 -33.23 1.40
CA ASN A 35 12.76 -34.67 1.33
C ASN A 35 12.33 -35.18 -0.06
N ARG A 36 13.31 -35.33 -0.95
CA ARG A 36 13.10 -35.82 -2.31
C ARG A 36 12.42 -37.20 -2.33
N LYS A 37 12.78 -38.13 -1.44
CA LYS A 37 12.16 -39.47 -1.39
C LYS A 37 10.68 -39.38 -1.05
N ALA A 38 10.32 -38.57 -0.05
CA ALA A 38 8.93 -38.35 0.33
C ALA A 38 8.12 -37.69 -0.80
N TYR A 39 8.72 -36.72 -1.52
CA TYR A 39 8.08 -36.08 -2.66
C TYR A 39 7.82 -37.06 -3.83
N LEU A 40 8.80 -37.91 -4.16
CA LEU A 40 8.64 -38.90 -5.24
C LEU A 40 7.60 -39.97 -4.92
N ALA A 41 7.49 -40.35 -3.63
CA ALA A 41 6.51 -41.32 -3.15
C ALA A 41 5.12 -40.72 -2.90
N ALA A 42 4.96 -39.40 -2.96
CA ALA A 42 3.67 -38.75 -2.72
C ALA A 42 2.76 -38.87 -3.94
N ASP A 43 1.49 -39.19 -3.67
CA ASP A 43 0.39 -39.14 -4.63
C ASP A 43 -0.25 -37.74 -4.67
N GLY A 44 -0.86 -37.41 -5.81
CA GLY A 44 -1.64 -36.18 -5.99
C GLY A 44 -0.85 -34.99 -6.56
N PRO A 45 -1.37 -33.75 -6.41
CA PRO A 45 -0.76 -32.56 -6.99
C PRO A 45 0.64 -32.28 -6.45
N ARG A 46 1.60 -32.16 -7.37
CA ARG A 46 3.02 -31.96 -7.06
C ARG A 46 3.62 -30.80 -7.82
N LEU A 47 4.32 -29.93 -7.10
CA LEU A 47 5.09 -28.84 -7.68
C LEU A 47 6.57 -29.02 -7.33
N ASN A 48 7.44 -28.92 -8.31
CA ASN A 48 8.89 -28.92 -8.10
C ASN A 48 9.43 -27.51 -8.33
N TYR A 49 10.09 -26.94 -7.33
CA TYR A 49 10.87 -25.72 -7.47
C TYR A 49 12.35 -26.01 -7.26
N SER A 50 13.06 -26.30 -8.35
CA SER A 50 14.48 -26.65 -8.36
C SER A 50 15.10 -26.43 -9.74
N SER A 51 16.39 -26.74 -9.89
CA SER A 51 17.13 -26.53 -11.14
C SER A 51 16.75 -27.46 -12.29
N ALA A 52 16.02 -28.56 -12.03
CA ALA A 52 15.64 -29.55 -13.04
C ALA A 52 14.34 -30.29 -12.65
N PRO A 53 13.59 -30.85 -13.62
CA PRO A 53 12.48 -31.73 -13.30
C PRO A 53 12.99 -33.00 -12.59
N ILE A 54 12.21 -33.52 -11.64
CA ILE A 54 12.59 -34.68 -10.81
C ILE A 54 11.57 -35.81 -10.83
N ALA A 55 10.35 -35.55 -11.29
CA ALA A 55 9.28 -36.53 -11.39
C ALA A 55 8.47 -36.34 -12.67
N GLU A 56 7.94 -37.44 -13.21
CA GLU A 56 6.97 -37.34 -14.28
C GLU A 56 5.67 -36.73 -13.76
N GLY A 57 5.16 -35.79 -14.53
CA GLY A 57 3.86 -35.20 -14.29
C GLY A 57 3.75 -34.23 -13.11
N GLU A 58 4.87 -33.73 -12.61
CA GLU A 58 4.87 -32.53 -11.77
C GLU A 58 4.64 -31.25 -12.58
N LEU A 59 4.26 -30.18 -11.89
CA LEU A 59 4.46 -28.83 -12.41
C LEU A 59 5.85 -28.34 -11.96
N TRP A 60 6.74 -28.04 -12.90
CA TRP A 60 8.10 -27.60 -12.58
C TRP A 60 8.26 -26.09 -12.74
N LEU A 61 8.81 -25.45 -11.70
CA LEU A 61 9.27 -24.07 -11.67
C LEU A 61 10.81 -24.08 -11.58
N PRO A 62 11.54 -23.39 -12.46
CA PRO A 62 12.99 -23.38 -12.41
C PRO A 62 13.46 -22.42 -11.32
N ALA A 63 14.56 -22.77 -10.66
CA ALA A 63 15.06 -22.05 -9.50
C ALA A 63 16.45 -21.45 -9.75
N GLY A 64 16.57 -20.14 -9.54
CA GLY A 64 17.81 -19.37 -9.48
C GLY A 64 18.32 -19.20 -8.05
N PRO A 65 19.47 -18.53 -7.85
CA PRO A 65 20.14 -18.53 -6.55
C PRO A 65 19.49 -17.64 -5.48
N LEU A 66 18.73 -16.59 -5.87
CA LEU A 66 18.30 -15.50 -4.97
C LEU A 66 17.66 -15.98 -3.66
N LEU A 67 16.81 -17.01 -3.72
CA LEU A 67 16.09 -17.50 -2.54
C LEU A 67 16.96 -18.28 -1.56
N TRP A 68 18.21 -18.59 -1.90
CA TRP A 68 19.18 -19.23 -1.02
C TRP A 68 20.36 -18.32 -0.65
N GLU A 69 20.40 -17.10 -1.18
CA GLU A 69 21.39 -16.10 -0.77
C GLU A 69 21.09 -15.59 0.65
N GLN A 70 22.14 -15.25 1.40
CA GLN A 70 22.04 -14.60 2.72
C GLN A 70 22.48 -13.14 2.67
N SER A 71 23.20 -12.73 1.61
CA SER A 71 23.60 -11.34 1.42
C SER A 71 22.54 -10.55 0.67
N ILE A 72 22.57 -9.23 0.89
CA ILE A 72 21.80 -8.26 0.13
C ILE A 72 22.78 -7.62 -0.86
N ARG A 73 22.59 -7.90 -2.15
CA ARG A 73 23.46 -7.42 -3.23
C ARG A 73 22.64 -7.16 -4.50
N PRO A 74 23.11 -6.29 -5.41
CA PRO A 74 22.45 -6.09 -6.69
C PRO A 74 22.21 -7.42 -7.41
N GLN A 75 21.01 -7.58 -7.97
CA GLN A 75 20.58 -8.78 -8.68
C GLN A 75 20.44 -8.47 -10.17
N ALA A 76 20.69 -9.46 -11.02
CA ALA A 76 20.42 -9.36 -12.46
C ALA A 76 18.90 -9.42 -12.69
N THR A 77 18.32 -8.27 -13.07
CA THR A 77 16.87 -8.11 -13.23
C THR A 77 16.52 -7.69 -14.65
N GLU A 78 17.11 -8.33 -15.66
CA GLU A 78 16.76 -8.07 -17.06
C GLU A 78 15.30 -8.46 -17.31
N VAL A 79 14.48 -7.46 -17.63
CA VAL A 79 13.06 -7.66 -17.87
C VAL A 79 12.81 -8.11 -19.30
N PHE A 80 11.89 -9.05 -19.46
CA PHE A 80 11.39 -9.52 -20.73
C PHE A 80 9.88 -9.76 -20.66
N GLN A 81 9.23 -9.94 -21.81
CA GLN A 81 7.80 -10.23 -21.88
C GLN A 81 7.55 -11.74 -21.96
N HIS A 82 6.62 -12.24 -21.14
CA HIS A 82 6.11 -13.60 -21.22
C HIS A 82 4.60 -13.58 -20.99
N ASN A 83 3.82 -14.21 -21.87
CA ASN A 83 2.34 -14.23 -21.80
C ASN A 83 1.71 -12.84 -21.61
N GLY A 84 2.30 -11.80 -22.23
CA GLY A 84 1.83 -10.41 -22.13
C GLY A 84 2.14 -9.72 -20.80
N LEU A 85 2.96 -10.32 -19.94
CA LEU A 85 3.38 -9.76 -18.66
C LEU A 85 4.91 -9.61 -18.60
N PRO A 86 5.42 -8.55 -17.93
CA PRO A 86 6.83 -8.44 -17.58
C PRO A 86 7.30 -9.58 -16.68
N ALA A 87 8.46 -10.15 -16.95
CA ALA A 87 9.13 -11.15 -16.13
C ALA A 87 10.63 -10.88 -16.07
N PHE A 88 11.30 -11.38 -15.04
CA PHE A 88 12.76 -11.30 -14.86
C PHE A 88 13.23 -12.52 -14.06
N PHE A 89 14.54 -12.65 -13.85
CA PHE A 89 15.19 -13.89 -13.40
C PHE A 89 15.01 -15.06 -14.38
N ARG A 90 15.27 -14.79 -15.67
CA ARG A 90 15.22 -15.77 -16.74
C ARG A 90 16.02 -17.03 -16.38
N GLN A 91 15.45 -18.20 -16.70
CA GLN A 91 16.08 -19.50 -16.51
C GLN A 91 16.06 -20.27 -17.83
N GLU A 92 17.19 -20.91 -18.16
CA GLU A 92 17.26 -21.83 -19.30
C GLU A 92 16.66 -23.18 -18.89
N ALA A 93 15.34 -23.31 -19.06
CA ALA A 93 14.56 -24.41 -18.48
C ALA A 93 13.47 -24.90 -19.44
N THR A 94 13.87 -25.67 -20.46
CA THR A 94 12.94 -26.27 -21.43
C THR A 94 11.98 -27.23 -20.74
N GLY A 95 10.67 -27.02 -20.90
CA GLY A 95 9.63 -27.84 -20.28
C GLY A 95 9.19 -27.38 -18.89
N ALA A 96 9.78 -26.32 -18.34
CA ALA A 96 9.26 -25.66 -17.15
C ALA A 96 7.92 -24.95 -17.44
N ALA A 97 7.12 -24.74 -16.39
CA ALA A 97 5.86 -24.01 -16.52
C ALA A 97 6.07 -22.55 -16.96
N PHE A 98 7.19 -21.94 -16.53
CA PHE A 98 7.61 -20.60 -16.93
C PHE A 98 9.12 -20.56 -17.18
N PRO A 99 9.62 -19.73 -18.12
CA PRO A 99 11.04 -19.63 -18.45
C PRO A 99 11.82 -18.70 -17.50
N PHE A 100 11.40 -18.59 -16.24
CA PHE A 100 12.01 -17.74 -15.22
C PHE A 100 11.65 -18.20 -13.81
N ASP A 101 12.42 -17.71 -12.83
CA ASP A 101 12.19 -17.98 -11.43
C ASP A 101 11.06 -17.10 -10.86
N LEU A 102 9.84 -17.61 -10.94
CA LEU A 102 8.64 -16.93 -10.43
C LEU A 102 8.68 -16.70 -8.90
N PRO A 103 9.01 -17.69 -8.04
CA PRO A 103 9.19 -17.45 -6.61
C PRO A 103 10.20 -16.34 -6.30
N ALA A 104 11.35 -16.28 -6.99
CA ALA A 104 12.32 -15.21 -6.82
C ALA A 104 11.77 -13.84 -7.23
N LEU A 105 11.04 -13.75 -8.34
CA LEU A 105 10.37 -12.51 -8.79
C LEU A 105 9.39 -12.01 -7.71
N ALA A 106 8.54 -12.90 -7.20
CA ALA A 106 7.57 -12.57 -6.16
C ALA A 106 8.27 -12.10 -4.87
N PHE A 107 9.33 -12.78 -4.46
CA PHE A 107 10.15 -12.40 -3.31
C PHE A 107 10.77 -11.01 -3.49
N PHE A 108 11.42 -10.76 -4.64
CA PHE A 108 12.14 -9.51 -4.91
C PHE A 108 11.21 -8.30 -4.83
N LEU A 109 10.02 -8.38 -5.45
CA LEU A 109 9.04 -7.30 -5.42
C LEU A 109 8.37 -7.16 -4.04
N ALA A 110 7.92 -8.26 -3.43
CA ALA A 110 7.17 -8.20 -2.17
C ALA A 110 8.04 -7.84 -0.96
N SER A 111 9.33 -8.22 -0.96
CA SER A 111 10.28 -7.80 0.08
C SER A 111 10.77 -6.37 -0.09
N ARG A 112 10.47 -5.73 -1.23
CA ARG A 112 11.07 -4.45 -1.66
C ARG A 112 12.60 -4.51 -1.63
N TYR A 113 13.16 -5.60 -2.17
CA TYR A 113 14.60 -5.87 -2.15
C TYR A 113 15.45 -4.67 -2.60
N GLU A 114 14.99 -3.94 -3.62
CA GLU A 114 15.65 -2.74 -4.16
C GLU A 114 15.89 -1.65 -3.12
N GLU A 115 15.05 -1.56 -2.09
CA GLU A 115 15.10 -0.49 -1.09
C GLU A 115 16.09 -0.78 0.05
N TYR A 116 16.62 -2.00 0.11
CA TYR A 116 17.76 -2.36 0.96
C TYR A 116 19.12 -2.16 0.25
N LEU A 117 19.10 -1.84 -1.06
CA LEU A 117 20.29 -1.47 -1.82
C LEU A 117 20.47 0.05 -1.81
N PRO A 118 21.67 0.57 -2.11
CA PRO A 118 21.87 2.00 -2.28
C PRO A 118 20.96 2.56 -3.39
N PHE A 119 20.24 3.65 -3.09
CA PHE A 119 19.39 4.36 -4.04
C PHE A 119 19.50 5.88 -3.86
N SER A 120 19.14 6.62 -4.91
CA SER A 120 19.03 8.07 -4.84
C SER A 120 17.67 8.47 -4.25
N ALA A 121 17.67 8.82 -2.96
CA ALA A 121 16.45 9.23 -2.27
C ALA A 121 15.96 10.61 -2.72
N ASP A 122 14.67 10.88 -2.52
CA ASP A 122 14.10 12.22 -2.75
C ASP A 122 14.42 13.19 -1.61
N ALA A 123 13.93 14.44 -1.71
CA ALA A 123 14.17 15.48 -0.71
C ALA A 123 13.59 15.20 0.69
N LEU A 124 12.70 14.20 0.82
CA LEU A 124 12.15 13.70 2.09
C LEU A 124 12.75 12.34 2.47
N GLU A 125 13.83 11.96 1.79
CA GLU A 125 14.58 10.72 1.98
C GLU A 125 13.79 9.44 1.67
N ARG A 126 12.78 9.55 0.80
CA ARG A 126 11.92 8.44 0.37
C ARG A 126 12.52 7.77 -0.85
N PHE A 127 12.15 6.51 -1.08
CA PHE A 127 12.43 5.79 -2.32
C PHE A 127 11.47 6.29 -3.42
N PRO A 128 11.93 7.06 -4.42
CA PRO A 128 11.06 7.59 -5.47
C PRO A 128 10.71 6.50 -6.50
N ALA A 129 9.58 6.65 -7.19
CA ALA A 129 9.14 5.68 -8.18
C ALA A 129 10.21 5.44 -9.26
N SER A 130 10.89 6.50 -9.71
CA SER A 130 11.92 6.45 -10.75
C SER A 130 13.13 5.56 -10.44
N GLN A 131 13.37 5.24 -9.16
CA GLN A 131 14.44 4.32 -8.74
C GLN A 131 14.04 2.85 -8.81
N SER A 132 12.75 2.54 -9.00
CA SER A 132 12.25 1.17 -9.04
C SER A 132 12.38 0.55 -10.43
N LEU A 133 12.65 -0.76 -10.46
CA LEU A 133 12.58 -1.59 -11.67
C LEU A 133 11.21 -1.42 -12.36
N ALA A 134 10.14 -1.44 -11.57
CA ALA A 134 8.78 -1.26 -12.07
C ALA A 134 8.55 0.03 -12.85
N HIS A 135 9.19 1.14 -12.48
CA HIS A 135 9.11 2.38 -13.23
C HIS A 135 9.96 2.33 -14.49
N ARG A 136 11.23 1.91 -14.35
CA ARG A 136 12.17 1.83 -15.48
C ARG A 136 11.64 0.97 -16.62
N GLU A 137 10.92 -0.08 -16.28
CA GLU A 137 10.41 -1.10 -17.21
C GLU A 137 8.90 -0.96 -17.47
N GLY A 138 8.27 0.13 -17.00
CA GLY A 138 6.90 0.50 -17.39
C GLY A 138 5.78 -0.38 -16.83
N PHE A 139 5.96 -1.01 -15.67
CA PHE A 139 4.97 -1.90 -15.05
C PHE A 139 4.49 -1.47 -13.65
N LEU A 140 4.74 -0.23 -13.23
CA LEU A 140 4.25 0.32 -11.96
C LEU A 140 2.76 0.09 -11.73
N GLU A 141 1.94 0.31 -12.76
CA GLU A 141 0.48 0.24 -12.67
C GLU A 141 -0.05 -1.20 -12.73
N GLN A 142 0.82 -2.22 -12.67
CA GLN A 142 0.45 -3.63 -12.68
C GLN A 142 0.72 -4.29 -11.32
N PRO A 143 -0.25 -4.99 -10.71
CA PRO A 143 -0.01 -5.83 -9.54
C PRO A 143 0.65 -7.14 -10.00
N LEU A 144 1.89 -7.02 -10.50
CA LEU A 144 2.58 -8.04 -11.29
C LEU A 144 2.71 -9.38 -10.57
N VAL A 145 2.95 -9.37 -9.25
CA VAL A 145 3.03 -10.59 -8.45
C VAL A 145 1.67 -11.29 -8.40
N ASN A 146 0.58 -10.54 -8.23
CA ASN A 146 -0.76 -11.12 -8.27
C ASN A 146 -1.09 -11.68 -9.66
N GLN A 147 -0.77 -10.97 -10.73
CA GLN A 147 -1.02 -11.42 -12.10
C GLN A 147 -0.27 -12.71 -12.41
N TRP A 148 1.01 -12.81 -12.04
CA TRP A 148 1.77 -14.06 -12.19
C TRP A 148 1.28 -15.18 -11.28
N ALA A 149 0.83 -14.87 -10.06
CA ALA A 149 0.20 -15.87 -9.21
C ALA A 149 -1.04 -16.46 -9.87
N LEU A 150 -1.89 -15.65 -10.53
CA LEU A 150 -3.02 -16.17 -11.31
C LEU A 150 -2.57 -17.07 -12.48
N GLN A 151 -1.49 -16.72 -13.19
CA GLN A 151 -0.94 -17.60 -14.24
C GLN A 151 -0.43 -18.93 -13.67
N LEU A 152 0.20 -18.91 -12.50
CA LEU A 152 0.58 -20.11 -11.76
C LEU A 152 -0.65 -20.94 -11.36
N GLY A 153 -1.72 -20.30 -10.87
CA GLY A 153 -2.98 -20.96 -10.56
C GLY A 153 -3.61 -21.65 -11.78
N LYS A 154 -3.58 -21.00 -12.95
CA LYS A 154 -4.03 -21.58 -14.22
C LYS A 154 -3.19 -22.80 -14.62
N ALA A 155 -1.86 -22.69 -14.56
CA ALA A 155 -0.95 -23.79 -14.88
C ALA A 155 -1.15 -24.98 -13.93
N LEU A 156 -1.36 -24.72 -12.63
CA LEU A 156 -1.70 -25.74 -11.64
C LEU A 156 -3.02 -26.43 -11.94
N LYS A 157 -4.09 -25.69 -12.28
CA LYS A 157 -5.39 -26.30 -12.62
C LYS A 157 -5.37 -27.06 -13.94
N GLN A 158 -4.57 -26.63 -14.90
CA GLN A 158 -4.35 -27.39 -16.14
C GLN A 158 -3.65 -28.71 -15.86
N ARG A 159 -2.65 -28.72 -14.96
CA ARG A 159 -1.90 -29.93 -14.61
C ARG A 159 -2.63 -30.85 -13.64
N PHE A 160 -3.38 -30.27 -12.72
CA PHE A 160 -4.10 -30.92 -11.62
C PHE A 160 -5.53 -30.36 -11.53
N PRO A 161 -6.46 -30.79 -12.41
CA PRO A 161 -7.84 -30.29 -12.44
C PRO A 161 -8.58 -30.40 -11.10
N GLU A 162 -8.26 -31.43 -10.33
CA GLU A 162 -8.77 -31.73 -8.99
C GLU A 162 -8.22 -30.85 -7.87
N LEU A 163 -7.17 -30.04 -8.13
CA LEU A 163 -6.64 -29.12 -7.14
C LEU A 163 -7.65 -28.00 -6.87
N GLU A 164 -8.03 -27.83 -5.61
CA GLU A 164 -8.88 -26.72 -5.19
C GLU A 164 -8.02 -25.46 -5.00
N LEU A 165 -8.29 -24.45 -5.82
CA LEU A 165 -7.74 -23.12 -5.66
C LEU A 165 -8.90 -22.18 -5.34
N ASP A 166 -8.69 -21.31 -4.35
CA ASP A 166 -9.57 -20.19 -4.06
C ASP A 166 -8.88 -18.89 -4.54
N TYR A 167 -9.59 -17.78 -4.56
CA TYR A 167 -9.00 -16.49 -4.93
C TYR A 167 -9.51 -15.40 -3.97
N PRO A 168 -8.68 -14.40 -3.65
CA PRO A 168 -9.15 -13.20 -2.97
C PRO A 168 -10.33 -12.55 -3.70
N ASP A 169 -11.33 -12.11 -2.95
CA ASP A 169 -12.41 -11.30 -3.50
C ASP A 169 -11.94 -9.85 -3.59
N TYR A 170 -12.24 -9.23 -4.73
CA TYR A 170 -11.98 -7.82 -4.92
C TYR A 170 -12.69 -6.99 -3.84
N ARG A 171 -11.98 -6.02 -3.30
CA ARG A 171 -12.52 -5.03 -2.35
C ARG A 171 -12.02 -3.64 -2.68
N PHE A 172 -12.82 -2.65 -2.33
CA PHE A 172 -12.40 -1.25 -2.37
C PHE A 172 -12.28 -0.70 -0.95
N LEU A 173 -11.17 -0.03 -0.65
CA LEU A 173 -10.94 0.62 0.64
C LEU A 173 -10.49 2.08 0.41
N PRO A 174 -11.42 3.04 0.52
CA PRO A 174 -11.04 4.45 0.58
C PRO A 174 -10.34 4.74 1.92
N THR A 175 -9.23 5.46 1.87
CA THR A 175 -8.50 5.86 3.07
C THR A 175 -8.24 7.35 3.05
N LEU A 176 -8.21 7.96 4.23
CA LEU A 176 -8.04 9.40 4.39
C LEU A 176 -6.98 9.76 5.42
N ASP A 177 -6.07 10.65 5.04
CA ASP A 177 -5.05 11.19 5.92
C ASP A 177 -5.49 12.57 6.41
N ILE A 178 -5.50 12.75 7.73
CA ILE A 178 -5.97 13.97 8.40
C ILE A 178 -4.77 14.77 8.89
N ASP A 179 -4.12 15.46 7.94
CA ASP A 179 -2.98 16.36 8.20
C ASP A 179 -3.41 17.64 8.90
N MET A 180 -4.59 18.14 8.51
CA MET A 180 -5.16 19.38 9.01
C MET A 180 -6.68 19.26 9.09
N ALA A 181 -7.22 19.15 10.31
CA ALA A 181 -8.66 19.03 10.50
C ALA A 181 -9.45 20.31 10.10
N TRP A 182 -8.85 21.48 10.24
CA TRP A 182 -9.44 22.77 9.87
C TRP A 182 -8.41 23.67 9.18
N ALA A 183 -8.86 24.43 8.19
CA ALA A 183 -8.06 25.46 7.52
C ALA A 183 -7.93 26.72 8.39
N TYR A 184 -9.01 27.10 9.08
CA TYR A 184 -9.11 28.38 9.80
C TYR A 184 -9.60 28.23 11.24
N ARG A 185 -10.68 27.48 11.47
CA ARG A 185 -11.30 27.33 12.80
C ARG A 185 -10.36 26.64 13.79
N HIS A 186 -10.52 26.98 15.06
CA HIS A 186 -9.75 26.43 16.19
C HIS A 186 -8.24 26.66 16.13
N ARG A 187 -7.73 27.37 15.11
CA ARG A 187 -6.35 27.82 15.01
C ARG A 187 -6.15 29.14 15.76
N PRO A 188 -4.94 29.38 16.30
CA PRO A 188 -4.57 30.66 16.89
C PRO A 188 -4.88 31.87 15.98
N LEU A 189 -5.38 32.96 16.58
CA LEU A 189 -5.76 34.17 15.84
C LEU A 189 -4.60 34.76 15.04
N TRP A 190 -3.38 34.75 15.60
CA TRP A 190 -2.19 35.27 14.92
C TRP A 190 -1.88 34.52 13.61
N LEU A 191 -2.16 33.21 13.52
CA LEU A 191 -2.00 32.44 12.28
C LEU A 191 -3.04 32.85 11.23
N ASN A 192 -4.25 33.19 11.67
CA ASN A 192 -5.28 33.71 10.78
C ASN A 192 -4.95 35.11 10.28
N LEU A 193 -4.43 35.99 11.13
CA LEU A 193 -3.95 37.32 10.74
C LEU A 193 -2.78 37.24 9.75
N ALA A 194 -1.76 36.43 10.06
CA ALA A 194 -0.63 36.20 9.16
C ALA A 194 -1.08 35.60 7.82
N GLY A 195 -2.04 34.67 7.87
CA GLY A 195 -2.68 34.10 6.69
C GLY A 195 -3.39 35.16 5.84
N THR A 196 -4.17 36.04 6.46
CA THR A 196 -4.82 37.17 5.77
C THR A 196 -3.78 38.07 5.10
N LEU A 197 -2.75 38.51 5.81
CA LEU A 197 -1.70 39.37 5.24
C LEU A 197 -1.04 38.74 4.01
N ARG A 198 -0.72 37.44 4.09
CA ARG A 198 -0.18 36.68 2.96
C ARG A 198 -1.18 36.60 1.80
N ASP A 199 -2.44 36.30 2.08
CA ASP A 199 -3.47 36.13 1.06
C ASP A 199 -3.75 37.46 0.35
N LEU A 200 -3.72 38.61 1.06
CA LEU A 200 -3.80 39.96 0.46
C LEU A 200 -2.55 40.30 -0.36
N ALA A 201 -1.36 40.04 0.17
CA ALA A 201 -0.08 40.29 -0.52
C ALA A 201 0.08 39.45 -1.81
N THR A 202 -0.57 38.30 -1.88
CA THR A 202 -0.58 37.42 -3.05
C THR A 202 -1.84 37.57 -3.92
N ALA A 203 -2.64 38.63 -3.71
CA ALA A 203 -3.87 38.94 -4.43
C ALA A 203 -4.94 37.82 -4.41
N LYS A 204 -4.93 36.96 -3.38
CA LYS A 204 -5.91 35.90 -3.15
C LYS A 204 -7.06 36.38 -2.26
N TRP A 205 -7.71 37.46 -2.66
CA TRP A 205 -8.79 38.13 -1.91
C TRP A 205 -9.92 37.18 -1.51
N GLY A 206 -10.28 36.23 -2.38
CA GLY A 206 -11.31 35.24 -2.11
C GLY A 206 -10.99 34.32 -0.92
N LEU A 207 -9.71 33.98 -0.70
CA LEU A 207 -9.27 33.21 0.46
C LEU A 207 -9.29 34.05 1.75
N ALA A 208 -8.91 35.32 1.67
CA ALA A 208 -8.98 36.24 2.80
C ALA A 208 -10.44 36.43 3.26
N TYR A 209 -11.37 36.63 2.32
CA TYR A 209 -12.80 36.71 2.61
C TYR A 209 -13.35 35.40 3.19
N GLU A 210 -13.02 34.25 2.58
CA GLU A 210 -13.48 32.94 3.07
C GLU A 210 -13.02 32.67 4.50
N ARG A 211 -11.76 32.99 4.84
CA ARG A 211 -11.20 32.85 6.18
C ARG A 211 -12.05 33.59 7.21
N TRP A 212 -12.32 34.87 7.00
CA TRP A 212 -13.09 35.67 7.97
C TRP A 212 -14.56 35.30 7.98
N ALA A 213 -15.17 34.99 6.83
CA ALA A 213 -16.53 34.45 6.79
C ALA A 213 -16.65 33.14 7.57
N CYS A 214 -15.64 32.28 7.52
CA CYS A 214 -15.58 31.04 8.29
C CYS A 214 -15.43 31.28 9.80
N LEU A 215 -14.54 32.19 10.20
CA LEU A 215 -14.27 32.53 11.59
C LEU A 215 -15.46 33.25 12.27
N LEU A 216 -16.18 34.07 11.52
CA LEU A 216 -17.40 34.75 11.97
C LEU A 216 -18.64 33.84 11.96
N GLY A 217 -18.52 32.59 11.51
CA GLY A 217 -19.62 31.62 11.47
C GLY A 217 -20.53 31.71 10.25
N ASN A 218 -20.27 32.63 9.32
CA ASN A 218 -21.06 32.83 8.10
C ASN A 218 -20.85 31.73 7.05
N ARG A 219 -19.78 30.93 7.17
CA ARG A 219 -19.46 29.80 6.30
C ARG A 219 -18.85 28.62 7.06
N PRO A 220 -19.01 27.37 6.59
CA PRO A 220 -18.28 26.23 7.12
C PRO A 220 -16.77 26.35 6.83
N ASP A 221 -15.95 25.66 7.61
CA ASP A 221 -14.52 25.57 7.34
C ASP A 221 -14.27 24.62 6.16
N PRO A 222 -13.45 25.00 5.17
CA PRO A 222 -13.28 24.22 3.95
C PRO A 222 -12.60 22.86 4.19
N PHE A 223 -11.90 22.65 5.31
CA PHE A 223 -11.27 21.36 5.63
C PHE A 223 -12.13 20.49 6.56
N ASP A 224 -13.22 21.03 7.11
CA ASP A 224 -14.18 20.28 7.94
C ASP A 224 -15.16 19.50 7.06
N THR A 225 -14.62 18.51 6.35
CA THR A 225 -15.33 17.72 5.33
C THR A 225 -15.87 16.40 5.87
N PHE A 226 -15.66 16.11 7.16
CA PHE A 226 -15.93 14.83 7.80
C PHE A 226 -17.39 14.38 7.71
N SER A 227 -18.35 15.30 7.90
CA SER A 227 -19.78 14.97 7.80
C SER A 227 -20.17 14.59 6.38
N TYR A 228 -19.67 15.33 5.38
CA TYR A 228 -19.89 15.05 3.97
C TYR A 228 -19.29 13.70 3.59
N LEU A 229 -18.03 13.45 3.95
CA LEU A 229 -17.35 12.20 3.65
C LEU A 229 -18.03 11.00 4.29
N ARG A 230 -18.42 11.11 5.56
CA ARG A 230 -19.14 10.06 6.26
C ARG A 230 -20.46 9.71 5.58
N GLU A 231 -21.22 10.72 5.16
CA GLU A 231 -22.48 10.49 4.47
C GLU A 231 -22.26 9.85 3.10
N LEU A 232 -21.28 10.35 2.35
CA LEU A 232 -20.90 9.80 1.04
C LEU A 232 -20.46 8.33 1.13
N HIS A 233 -19.58 7.99 2.08
CA HIS A 233 -19.17 6.60 2.26
C HIS A 233 -20.35 5.72 2.66
N ARG A 234 -21.22 6.21 3.55
CA ARG A 234 -22.42 5.48 3.98
C ARG A 234 -23.39 5.24 2.82
N SER A 235 -23.63 6.24 1.97
CA SER A 235 -24.52 6.10 0.81
C SER A 235 -23.98 5.13 -0.23
N GLU A 236 -22.65 5.02 -0.34
CA GLU A 236 -21.98 4.05 -1.21
C GLU A 236 -21.81 2.66 -0.58
N GLY A 237 -22.23 2.45 0.67
CA GLY A 237 -22.04 1.19 1.39
C GLY A 237 -20.57 0.89 1.74
N LEU A 238 -19.74 1.93 1.78
CA LEU A 238 -18.31 1.85 2.05
C LEU A 238 -18.00 2.25 3.49
N SER A 239 -16.87 1.75 3.99
CA SER A 239 -16.31 2.18 5.26
C SER A 239 -14.88 2.64 5.07
N ALA A 240 -14.66 3.94 5.17
CA ALA A 240 -13.34 4.53 5.00
C ALA A 240 -12.49 4.41 6.26
N LEU A 241 -11.17 4.29 6.06
CA LEU A 241 -10.18 4.27 7.13
C LEU A 241 -9.50 5.64 7.24
N TYR A 242 -9.52 6.24 8.43
CA TYR A 242 -8.98 7.58 8.68
C TYR A 242 -7.69 7.53 9.51
N PHE A 243 -6.61 8.16 9.04
CA PHE A 243 -5.34 8.27 9.75
C PHE A 243 -5.18 9.66 10.35
N PHE A 244 -5.03 9.75 11.67
CA PHE A 244 -4.93 11.03 12.37
C PHE A 244 -3.49 11.42 12.66
N LEU A 245 -3.08 12.61 12.21
CA LEU A 245 -1.82 13.23 12.58
C LEU A 245 -1.90 13.79 14.00
N LEU A 246 -1.27 13.09 14.95
CA LEU A 246 -1.28 13.45 16.38
C LEU A 246 0.09 13.92 16.89
N GLY A 247 0.98 14.26 15.96
CA GLY A 247 2.28 14.87 16.25
C GLY A 247 2.18 16.25 16.90
N ASP A 248 3.31 16.72 17.42
CA ASP A 248 3.40 18.11 17.90
C ASP A 248 3.55 19.06 16.70
N TYR A 249 2.90 20.22 16.76
CA TYR A 249 2.95 21.23 15.69
C TYR A 249 4.40 21.62 15.37
N GLY A 250 4.74 21.67 14.09
CA GLY A 250 6.10 21.89 13.62
C GLY A 250 6.17 22.38 12.17
N LYS A 251 7.36 22.30 11.56
CA LYS A 251 7.59 22.69 10.16
C LYS A 251 6.76 21.85 9.20
N TYR A 252 6.74 20.54 9.41
CA TYR A 252 6.08 19.55 8.54
C TYR A 252 4.69 19.17 9.06
N ASP A 253 4.52 19.03 10.37
CA ASP A 253 3.25 18.65 10.99
C ASP A 253 2.42 19.89 11.37
N LYS A 254 1.26 20.09 10.73
CA LYS A 254 0.46 21.34 10.81
C LYS A 254 -0.91 21.18 11.46
N ASN A 255 -1.20 20.02 12.03
CA ASN A 255 -2.49 19.77 12.67
C ASN A 255 -2.60 20.50 14.02
N LEU A 256 -3.82 20.53 14.56
CA LEU A 256 -4.06 21.09 15.89
C LEU A 256 -3.40 20.24 16.98
N PRO A 257 -2.92 20.86 18.07
CA PRO A 257 -2.47 20.14 19.24
C PRO A 257 -3.53 19.16 19.75
N VAL A 258 -3.10 17.97 20.18
CA VAL A 258 -3.99 16.92 20.68
C VAL A 258 -4.80 17.31 21.93
N ASN A 259 -4.37 18.34 22.66
CA ASN A 259 -5.11 18.86 23.83
C ASN A 259 -6.20 19.87 23.44
N ASN A 260 -6.32 20.24 22.16
CA ASN A 260 -7.41 21.07 21.68
C ASN A 260 -8.75 20.30 21.81
N PRO A 261 -9.73 20.81 22.58
CA PRO A 261 -10.99 20.10 22.83
C PRO A 261 -11.79 19.79 21.56
N ALA A 262 -11.80 20.71 20.59
CA ALA A 262 -12.51 20.50 19.32
C ALA A 262 -11.88 19.37 18.50
N PHE A 263 -10.54 19.34 18.43
CA PHE A 263 -9.82 18.29 17.72
C PHE A 263 -10.01 16.91 18.38
N ARG A 264 -9.93 16.82 19.72
CA ARG A 264 -10.22 15.58 20.44
C ARG A 264 -11.63 15.07 20.18
N LYS A 265 -12.62 15.97 20.24
CA LYS A 265 -14.03 15.64 19.98
C LYS A 265 -14.24 15.16 18.54
N LEU A 266 -13.60 15.81 17.58
CA LEU A 266 -13.62 15.39 16.18
C LEU A 266 -13.03 13.99 16.01
N ALA A 267 -11.81 13.76 16.51
CA ALA A 267 -11.12 12.50 16.37
C ALA A 267 -11.89 11.36 17.05
N ALA A 268 -12.45 11.58 18.25
CA ALA A 268 -13.32 10.62 18.94
C ALA A 268 -14.57 10.28 18.12
N ARG A 269 -15.28 11.29 17.61
CA ARG A 269 -16.48 11.10 16.76
C ARG A 269 -16.19 10.30 15.49
N VAL A 270 -15.02 10.48 14.87
CA VAL A 270 -14.62 9.69 13.70
C VAL A 270 -14.23 8.27 14.13
N ALA A 271 -13.57 8.13 15.28
CA ALA A 271 -13.19 6.85 15.86
C ALA A 271 -14.35 5.96 16.28
N ASP A 272 -15.56 6.50 16.53
CA ASP A 272 -16.78 5.72 16.79
C ASP A 272 -17.08 4.69 15.67
N THR A 273 -16.54 4.90 14.46
CA THR A 273 -16.64 3.95 13.34
C THR A 273 -15.65 2.79 13.39
N ARG A 274 -14.75 2.77 14.39
CA ARG A 274 -13.62 1.82 14.58
C ARG A 274 -12.63 1.72 13.39
N ASN A 275 -12.76 2.61 12.42
CA ASN A 275 -11.89 2.67 11.25
C ASN A 275 -10.97 3.88 11.34
N VAL A 276 -10.13 3.87 12.38
CA VAL A 276 -9.08 4.86 12.57
C VAL A 276 -7.71 4.21 12.73
N GLY A 277 -6.68 4.93 12.28
CA GLY A 277 -5.29 4.58 12.45
C GLY A 277 -4.46 5.80 12.85
N LEU A 278 -3.21 5.55 13.24
CA LEU A 278 -2.26 6.61 13.52
C LEU A 278 -1.64 7.11 12.21
N HIS A 279 -1.49 8.43 12.07
CA HIS A 279 -0.62 9.02 11.04
C HIS A 279 0.66 9.51 11.73
N PRO A 280 1.71 8.68 11.89
CA PRO A 280 2.89 9.07 12.65
C PRO A 280 3.54 10.30 12.03
N SER A 281 3.94 11.23 12.88
CA SER A 281 4.45 12.52 12.46
C SER A 281 5.79 12.43 11.75
N TYR A 282 6.15 13.48 11.02
CA TYR A 282 7.47 13.60 10.41
C TYR A 282 8.60 13.38 11.45
N ARG A 283 8.40 13.91 12.66
CA ARG A 283 9.37 13.79 13.77
C ARG A 283 9.54 12.37 14.30
N SER A 284 8.54 11.51 14.17
CA SER A 284 8.63 10.12 14.62
C SER A 284 9.63 9.28 13.83
N ASN A 285 10.05 9.75 12.65
CA ASN A 285 11.08 9.10 11.83
C ASN A 285 12.48 9.18 12.43
N TYR A 286 12.75 10.07 13.39
CA TYR A 286 14.10 10.24 13.95
C TYR A 286 14.12 10.57 15.44
N LYS A 287 13.03 11.08 16.02
CA LYS A 287 12.99 11.40 17.45
C LYS A 287 12.52 10.19 18.26
N GLU A 288 13.40 9.69 19.11
CA GLU A 288 13.09 8.61 20.04
C GLU A 288 11.89 8.95 20.95
N GLY A 289 11.04 7.96 21.20
CA GLY A 289 9.84 8.09 22.03
C GLY A 289 8.69 8.89 21.40
N GLN A 290 8.90 9.56 20.25
CA GLN A 290 7.86 10.35 19.59
C GLN A 290 6.72 9.46 19.07
N LEU A 291 7.03 8.34 18.42
CA LEU A 291 6.03 7.36 17.97
C LEU A 291 5.20 6.83 19.14
N ARG A 292 5.87 6.40 20.23
CA ARG A 292 5.22 5.92 21.46
C ARG A 292 4.24 6.94 22.03
N LYS A 293 4.64 8.22 22.06
CA LYS A 293 3.80 9.33 22.52
C LYS A 293 2.55 9.46 21.67
N GLU A 294 2.68 9.35 20.35
CA GLU A 294 1.59 9.46 19.38
C GLU A 294 0.63 8.26 19.43
N VAL A 295 1.15 7.04 19.60
CA VAL A 295 0.36 5.83 19.86
C VAL A 295 -0.48 5.99 21.14
N ARG A 296 0.12 6.47 22.23
CA ARG A 296 -0.59 6.74 23.50
C ARG A 296 -1.69 7.80 23.32
N ARG A 297 -1.42 8.85 22.54
CA ARG A 297 -2.39 9.91 22.25
C ARG A 297 -3.62 9.37 21.53
N LEU A 298 -3.45 8.55 20.50
CA LEU A 298 -4.59 7.97 19.79
C LEU A 298 -5.35 7.02 20.70
N LYS A 299 -4.66 6.14 21.43
CA LYS A 299 -5.28 5.25 22.42
C LYS A 299 -6.11 6.00 23.47
N GLN A 300 -5.66 7.17 23.93
CA GLN A 300 -6.42 8.01 24.86
C GLN A 300 -7.64 8.70 24.24
N ILE A 301 -7.70 8.83 22.92
CA ILE A 301 -8.85 9.39 22.20
C ILE A 301 -9.87 8.31 21.91
N THR A 302 -9.41 7.13 21.46
CA THR A 302 -10.28 6.04 20.99
C THR A 302 -10.70 5.08 22.09
N GLY A 303 -9.93 5.00 23.18
CA GLY A 303 -10.11 3.97 24.22
C GLY A 303 -9.63 2.57 23.81
N GLU A 304 -9.14 2.40 22.58
CA GLU A 304 -8.72 1.12 22.02
C GLU A 304 -7.20 1.09 21.74
N ASN A 305 -6.63 -0.12 21.64
CA ASN A 305 -5.26 -0.26 21.20
C ASN A 305 -5.11 0.19 19.74
N VAL A 306 -3.97 0.80 19.43
CA VAL A 306 -3.68 1.27 18.07
C VAL A 306 -3.01 0.15 17.30
N HIS A 307 -3.64 -0.27 16.21
CA HIS A 307 -3.13 -1.38 15.39
C HIS A 307 -2.68 -0.96 14.00
N ARG A 308 -3.09 0.23 13.54
CA ARG A 308 -2.92 0.68 12.15
C ARG A 308 -2.07 1.94 12.07
N SER A 309 -1.17 2.00 11.09
CA SER A 309 -0.41 3.20 10.77
C SER A 309 -0.39 3.53 9.29
N ARG A 310 -0.16 4.81 8.99
CA ARG A 310 0.36 5.28 7.71
C ARG A 310 1.32 6.44 7.96
N GLN A 311 2.53 6.41 7.46
CA GLN A 311 3.53 7.46 7.73
C GLN A 311 3.16 8.78 7.06
N HIS A 312 3.28 9.89 7.79
CA HIS A 312 3.17 11.23 7.21
C HIS A 312 4.26 11.44 6.15
N PHE A 313 3.88 12.01 5.01
CA PHE A 313 4.67 12.08 3.77
C PHE A 313 5.09 10.74 3.16
N LEU A 314 4.57 9.61 3.64
CA LEU A 314 4.96 8.27 3.18
C LEU A 314 6.46 7.98 3.37
N ILE A 315 7.07 8.51 4.43
CA ILE A 315 8.47 8.26 4.77
C ILE A 315 8.59 6.84 5.29
N LEU A 316 9.01 5.95 4.41
CA LEU A 316 9.21 4.53 4.68
C LEU A 316 10.67 4.19 4.42
N ARG A 317 11.40 3.86 5.49
CA ARG A 317 12.80 3.42 5.45
C ARG A 317 12.91 2.01 6.01
N PHE A 318 13.52 1.14 5.22
CA PHE A 318 13.73 -0.24 5.59
C PHE A 318 15.10 -0.43 6.24
N PRO A 319 15.17 -1.22 7.33
CA PRO A 319 14.06 -1.84 8.06
C PRO A 319 13.48 -0.97 9.19
N GLU A 320 14.02 0.22 9.46
CA GLU A 320 13.81 0.96 10.71
C GLU A 320 12.35 1.34 10.95
N THR A 321 11.65 1.84 9.94
CA THR A 321 10.26 2.31 10.09
C THR A 321 9.38 1.16 10.59
N TYR A 322 9.46 -0.01 9.96
CA TYR A 322 8.62 -1.15 10.30
C TYR A 322 9.02 -1.83 11.61
N ARG A 323 10.32 -1.90 11.93
CA ARG A 323 10.77 -2.35 13.26
C ARG A 323 10.22 -1.46 14.37
N ARG A 324 10.22 -0.14 14.18
CA ARG A 324 9.66 0.82 15.17
C ARG A 324 8.15 0.69 15.33
N LEU A 325 7.43 0.49 14.22
CA LEU A 325 5.98 0.24 14.27
C LEU A 325 5.66 -1.02 15.08
N LEU A 326 6.35 -2.14 14.79
CA LEU A 326 6.19 -3.40 15.53
C LEU A 326 6.51 -3.23 17.02
N ALA A 327 7.58 -2.51 17.36
CA ALA A 327 7.97 -2.25 18.74
C ALA A 327 6.91 -1.49 19.55
N GLU A 328 6.06 -0.70 18.88
CA GLU A 328 4.96 0.05 19.51
C GLU A 328 3.59 -0.64 19.34
N GLY A 329 3.58 -1.91 18.90
CA GLY A 329 2.39 -2.76 18.85
C GLY A 329 1.51 -2.57 17.61
N ILE A 330 1.99 -1.85 16.59
CA ILE A 330 1.30 -1.69 15.31
C ILE A 330 1.39 -3.00 14.53
N GLN A 331 0.27 -3.40 13.93
CA GLN A 331 0.10 -4.69 13.23
C GLN A 331 -0.21 -4.53 11.75
N GLU A 332 -0.73 -3.38 11.33
CA GLU A 332 -1.10 -3.07 9.95
C GLU A 332 -0.49 -1.74 9.52
N ASP A 333 0.22 -1.73 8.40
CA ASP A 333 0.75 -0.51 7.80
C ASP A 333 0.17 -0.29 6.40
N TYR A 334 -0.20 0.96 6.12
CA TYR A 334 -0.83 1.41 4.89
C TYR A 334 0.04 2.43 4.12
N THR A 335 1.35 2.44 4.36
CA THR A 335 2.31 3.39 3.80
C THR A 335 2.87 2.94 2.45
N MET A 336 2.83 1.64 2.15
CA MET A 336 3.42 1.05 0.95
C MET A 336 2.71 1.50 -0.34
N GLY A 337 3.18 2.59 -0.91
CA GLY A 337 2.82 3.11 -2.23
C GLY A 337 3.82 4.19 -2.66
N TYR A 338 3.60 4.79 -3.81
CA TYR A 338 4.47 5.86 -4.32
C TYR A 338 3.93 7.23 -3.93
N ALA A 339 4.82 8.12 -3.51
CA ALA A 339 4.44 9.49 -3.19
C ALA A 339 4.40 10.39 -4.45
N ASP A 340 5.21 10.04 -5.45
CA ASP A 340 5.48 10.80 -6.67
C ASP A 340 4.81 10.19 -7.93
N GLY A 341 4.07 9.10 -7.78
CA GLY A 341 3.39 8.41 -8.87
C GLY A 341 2.25 7.53 -8.37
N VAL A 342 1.69 6.73 -9.27
CA VAL A 342 0.65 5.75 -8.97
C VAL A 342 1.08 4.35 -9.41
N GLY A 343 0.48 3.33 -8.81
CA GLY A 343 0.78 1.93 -9.08
C GLY A 343 1.06 1.12 -7.82
N PHE A 344 1.46 -0.13 -8.02
CA PHE A 344 1.62 -1.14 -6.98
C PHE A 344 3.10 -1.26 -6.62
N ARG A 345 3.55 -0.52 -5.60
CA ARG A 345 4.97 -0.47 -5.19
C ARG A 345 5.60 -1.84 -4.93
N ALA A 346 4.86 -2.78 -4.33
CA ALA A 346 5.33 -4.14 -4.10
C ALA A 346 4.96 -5.14 -5.22
N GLY A 347 4.43 -4.65 -6.35
CA GLY A 347 3.80 -5.49 -7.38
C GLY A 347 2.57 -6.23 -6.85
N MET A 348 1.98 -5.76 -5.76
CA MET A 348 0.95 -6.44 -4.98
C MET A 348 -0.28 -5.56 -4.78
N ALA A 349 -1.47 -6.10 -5.02
CA ALA A 349 -2.78 -5.53 -4.68
C ALA A 349 -3.43 -6.24 -3.47
N THR A 350 -2.88 -7.35 -3.01
CA THR A 350 -3.37 -8.10 -1.85
C THR A 350 -2.51 -7.82 -0.62
N PRO A 351 -3.08 -7.75 0.60
CA PRO A 351 -2.28 -7.59 1.81
C PRO A 351 -1.30 -8.76 2.01
N PHE A 352 -0.12 -8.46 2.52
CA PHE A 352 0.94 -9.44 2.76
C PHE A 352 1.74 -9.13 4.02
N SER A 353 2.41 -10.12 4.59
CA SER A 353 3.29 -9.91 5.76
C SER A 353 4.60 -9.28 5.29
N TRP A 354 5.16 -8.34 6.06
CA TRP A 354 6.49 -7.79 5.76
C TRP A 354 7.59 -8.84 5.96
N TYR A 355 8.60 -8.80 5.10
CA TYR A 355 9.85 -9.55 5.25
C TYR A 355 10.99 -8.59 5.60
N ASP A 356 11.52 -8.74 6.81
CA ASP A 356 12.73 -8.04 7.24
C ASP A 356 13.93 -8.72 6.58
N LEU A 357 14.42 -8.12 5.50
CA LEU A 357 15.45 -8.73 4.65
C LEU A 357 16.79 -8.81 5.38
N GLU A 358 17.14 -7.79 6.17
CA GLU A 358 18.35 -7.82 6.99
C GLU A 358 18.31 -8.93 8.06
N ALA A 359 17.13 -9.16 8.66
CA ALA A 359 16.97 -10.20 9.66
C ALA A 359 16.67 -11.59 9.06
N GLU A 360 16.53 -11.69 7.73
CA GLU A 360 16.09 -12.89 7.00
C GLU A 360 14.83 -13.54 7.62
N GLN A 361 13.85 -12.69 7.96
CA GLN A 361 12.68 -13.14 8.71
C GLN A 361 11.40 -12.45 8.27
N MET A 362 10.35 -13.26 8.05
CA MET A 362 8.98 -12.76 7.92
C MET A 362 8.45 -12.28 9.26
N GLN A 363 7.92 -11.06 9.29
CA GLN A 363 7.38 -10.42 10.48
C GLN A 363 5.84 -10.48 10.51
N ALA A 364 5.27 -10.20 11.68
CA ALA A 364 3.82 -10.18 11.88
C ALA A 364 3.12 -8.95 11.27
N LEU A 365 3.88 -7.88 10.95
CA LEU A 365 3.34 -6.65 10.37
C LEU A 365 2.73 -6.93 9.00
N LYS A 366 1.44 -6.64 8.84
CA LYS A 366 0.73 -6.75 7.56
C LYS A 366 0.79 -5.43 6.80
N ILE A 367 1.16 -5.51 5.53
CA ILE A 367 1.24 -4.39 4.62
C ILE A 367 -0.01 -4.36 3.74
N PHE A 368 -0.66 -3.21 3.71
CA PHE A 368 -1.81 -2.91 2.87
C PHE A 368 -1.38 -1.87 1.82
N PRO A 369 -0.89 -2.31 0.65
CA PRO A 369 -0.36 -1.40 -0.35
C PRO A 369 -1.49 -0.55 -0.95
N PHE A 370 -1.23 0.75 -1.13
CA PHE A 370 -2.15 1.65 -1.82
C PHE A 370 -1.67 1.93 -3.25
N ALA A 371 -2.63 2.08 -4.16
CA ALA A 371 -2.36 2.20 -5.58
C ALA A 371 -2.30 3.66 -6.06
N ALA A 372 -3.04 4.56 -5.43
CA ALA A 372 -3.08 5.97 -5.82
C ALA A 372 -3.29 6.90 -4.64
N MET A 373 -2.63 8.06 -4.72
CA MET A 373 -2.80 9.18 -3.80
C MET A 373 -3.26 10.43 -4.58
N ASP A 374 -4.21 11.17 -4.05
CA ASP A 374 -4.72 12.42 -4.61
C ASP A 374 -3.61 13.45 -4.91
N VAL A 375 -2.66 13.65 -3.99
CA VAL A 375 -1.52 14.57 -4.15
C VAL A 375 -0.56 14.05 -5.22
N ALA A 376 -0.38 12.73 -5.38
CA ALA A 376 0.44 12.16 -6.45
C ALA A 376 -0.16 12.51 -7.82
N LEU A 377 -1.46 12.23 -8.01
CA LEU A 377 -2.19 12.52 -9.24
C LEU A 377 -2.19 14.04 -9.56
N ARG A 378 -2.52 14.87 -8.57
CA ARG A 378 -2.67 16.32 -8.78
C ARG A 378 -1.36 17.08 -8.89
N ARG A 379 -0.43 16.83 -7.96
CA ARG A 379 0.74 17.70 -7.75
C ARG A 379 2.00 17.14 -8.41
N TYR A 380 2.25 15.84 -8.24
CA TYR A 380 3.48 15.23 -8.79
C TYR A 380 3.32 14.91 -10.27
N MET A 381 2.18 14.33 -10.65
CA MET A 381 1.86 14.01 -12.04
C MET A 381 1.17 15.15 -12.80
N ALA A 382 0.73 16.19 -12.09
CA ALA A 382 0.06 17.37 -12.67
C ALA A 382 -1.15 17.03 -13.57
N LEU A 383 -1.89 15.97 -13.24
CA LEU A 383 -3.00 15.50 -14.08
C LEU A 383 -4.23 16.40 -13.94
N PRO A 384 -4.91 16.72 -15.06
CA PRO A 384 -6.27 17.23 -15.03
C PRO A 384 -7.24 16.22 -14.37
N PRO A 385 -8.31 16.67 -13.70
CA PRO A 385 -9.25 15.81 -12.98
C PRO A 385 -9.77 14.60 -13.79
N GLU A 386 -10.18 14.79 -15.05
CA GLU A 386 -10.71 13.70 -15.87
C GLU A 386 -9.63 12.67 -16.27
N GLN A 387 -8.38 13.09 -16.46
CA GLN A 387 -7.27 12.15 -16.69
C GLN A 387 -6.91 11.38 -15.42
N ALA A 388 -7.00 12.04 -14.25
CA ALA A 388 -6.81 11.38 -12.96
C ALA A 388 -7.87 10.30 -12.71
N LEU A 389 -9.13 10.56 -13.09
CA LEU A 389 -10.20 9.56 -13.01
C LEU A 389 -9.91 8.34 -13.89
N ALA A 390 -9.57 8.54 -15.16
CA ALA A 390 -9.27 7.43 -16.07
C ALA A 390 -8.12 6.54 -15.53
N ARG A 391 -7.11 7.14 -14.90
CA ARG A 391 -6.03 6.41 -14.24
C ARG A 391 -6.48 5.65 -13.00
N LEU A 392 -7.34 6.25 -12.17
CA LEU A 392 -7.92 5.58 -11.01
C LEU A 392 -8.80 4.38 -11.41
N GLU A 393 -9.62 4.54 -12.45
CA GLU A 393 -10.46 3.46 -13.00
C GLU A 393 -9.61 2.30 -13.52
N GLU A 394 -8.50 2.60 -14.20
CA GLU A 394 -7.56 1.59 -14.68
C GLU A 394 -6.91 0.81 -13.52
N LEU A 395 -6.41 1.50 -12.49
CA LEU A 395 -5.84 0.84 -11.30
C LEU A 395 -6.88 0.01 -10.54
N CYS A 396 -8.13 0.49 -10.50
CA CYS A 396 -9.25 -0.26 -9.95
C CYS A 396 -9.49 -1.55 -10.76
N ARG A 397 -9.48 -1.47 -12.10
CA ARG A 397 -9.63 -2.63 -12.99
C ARG A 397 -8.50 -3.63 -12.81
N GLN A 398 -7.25 -3.17 -12.68
CA GLN A 398 -6.09 -4.03 -12.39
C GLN A 398 -6.24 -4.75 -11.05
N SER A 399 -6.65 -4.04 -10.00
CA SER A 399 -6.89 -4.64 -8.68
C SER A 399 -8.03 -5.67 -8.74
N ARG A 400 -9.13 -5.34 -9.43
CA ARG A 400 -10.29 -6.21 -9.61
C ARG A 400 -9.97 -7.48 -10.38
N ALA A 401 -9.17 -7.38 -11.44
CA ALA A 401 -8.74 -8.52 -12.26
C ALA A 401 -7.95 -9.57 -11.48
N VAL A 402 -7.35 -9.18 -10.34
CA VAL A 402 -6.57 -10.07 -9.48
C VAL A 402 -7.21 -10.38 -8.13
N GLY A 403 -8.47 -9.95 -7.91
CA GLY A 403 -9.13 -10.12 -6.61
C GLY A 403 -8.50 -9.30 -5.48
N GLY A 404 -7.73 -8.27 -5.81
CA GLY A 404 -7.00 -7.44 -4.85
C GLY A 404 -7.88 -6.45 -4.10
N ILE A 405 -7.27 -5.73 -3.15
CA ILE A 405 -7.89 -4.58 -2.51
C ILE A 405 -7.40 -3.32 -3.23
N PHE A 406 -8.32 -2.60 -3.88
CA PHE A 406 -8.01 -1.28 -4.40
C PHE A 406 -8.04 -0.27 -3.24
N ILE A 407 -6.87 0.21 -2.82
CA ILE A 407 -6.73 1.18 -1.73
C ILE A 407 -6.32 2.53 -2.33
N THR A 408 -7.09 3.58 -2.02
CA THR A 408 -6.79 4.96 -2.42
C THR A 408 -6.54 5.84 -1.20
N LEU A 409 -5.59 6.76 -1.31
CA LEU A 409 -5.22 7.73 -0.27
C LEU A 409 -5.71 9.12 -0.67
N TRP A 410 -6.57 9.69 0.16
CA TRP A 410 -7.07 11.06 0.01
C TRP A 410 -6.80 11.88 1.27
N HIS A 411 -6.86 13.20 1.18
CA HIS A 411 -6.80 14.07 2.35
C HIS A 411 -8.14 14.78 2.52
N ASN A 412 -8.56 15.04 3.76
CA ASN A 412 -9.80 15.78 4.02
C ASN A 412 -9.77 17.20 3.42
N SER A 413 -8.57 17.77 3.24
CA SER A 413 -8.36 19.05 2.56
C SER A 413 -8.53 18.99 1.05
N SER A 414 -8.56 17.80 0.44
CA SER A 414 -8.60 17.62 -1.01
C SER A 414 -9.96 17.90 -1.65
N PHE A 415 -10.94 18.24 -0.83
CA PHE A 415 -12.29 18.64 -1.25
C PHE A 415 -12.48 20.16 -1.17
N ALA A 416 -11.41 20.91 -0.86
CA ALA A 416 -11.43 22.36 -0.75
C ALA A 416 -11.00 23.02 -2.07
N GLU A 417 -11.95 23.28 -2.98
CA GLU A 417 -11.69 23.75 -4.34
C GLU A 417 -10.79 24.99 -4.40
N LYS A 418 -11.09 26.03 -3.59
CA LYS A 418 -10.30 27.27 -3.54
C LYS A 418 -8.89 27.08 -2.99
N HIS A 419 -8.59 25.94 -2.40
CA HIS A 419 -7.25 25.55 -1.94
C HIS A 419 -6.49 24.75 -3.00
N GLY A 420 -6.91 24.92 -4.26
CA GLY A 420 -6.29 24.38 -5.47
C GLY A 420 -6.78 22.99 -5.86
N TRP A 421 -7.85 22.50 -5.23
CA TRP A 421 -8.46 21.19 -5.50
C TRP A 421 -9.72 21.29 -6.37
N GLU A 422 -9.77 22.29 -7.25
CA GLU A 422 -10.91 22.52 -8.13
C GLU A 422 -11.18 21.31 -9.03
N GLY A 423 -12.44 20.86 -9.05
CA GLY A 423 -12.85 19.68 -9.81
C GLY A 423 -12.50 18.32 -9.21
N TRP A 424 -11.78 18.25 -8.08
CA TRP A 424 -11.35 16.97 -7.48
C TRP A 424 -12.44 16.27 -6.65
N LYS A 425 -13.38 17.03 -6.09
CA LYS A 425 -14.51 16.46 -5.35
C LYS A 425 -15.37 15.52 -6.23
N PRO A 426 -15.80 15.92 -7.44
CA PRO A 426 -16.48 15.00 -8.37
C PRO A 426 -15.66 13.77 -8.74
N ILE A 427 -14.33 13.88 -8.86
CA ILE A 427 -13.47 12.72 -9.17
C ILE A 427 -13.55 11.69 -8.04
N TYR A 428 -13.52 12.14 -6.79
CA TYR A 428 -13.68 11.25 -5.66
C TYR A 428 -15.04 10.54 -5.67
N GLU A 429 -16.12 11.29 -5.84
CA GLU A 429 -17.48 10.71 -5.91
C GLU A 429 -17.60 9.67 -7.04
N LYS A 430 -17.08 9.98 -8.24
CA LYS A 430 -17.07 9.07 -9.39
C LYS A 430 -16.26 7.80 -9.12
N ILE A 431 -15.07 7.90 -8.54
CA ILE A 431 -14.26 6.70 -8.27
C ILE A 431 -14.85 5.83 -7.16
N LEU A 432 -15.51 6.42 -6.14
CA LEU A 432 -16.23 5.62 -5.14
C LEU A 432 -17.34 4.80 -5.80
N ALA A 433 -18.13 5.43 -6.68
CA ALA A 433 -19.19 4.76 -7.42
C ALA A 433 -18.63 3.66 -8.35
N TYR A 434 -17.61 3.95 -9.16
CA TYR A 434 -16.98 2.98 -10.07
C TYR A 434 -16.36 1.79 -9.33
N ALA A 435 -15.67 2.05 -8.22
CA ALA A 435 -14.93 1.04 -7.48
C ALA A 435 -15.85 0.08 -6.71
N ARG A 436 -17.09 0.48 -6.37
CA ARG A 436 -18.08 -0.41 -5.73
C ARG A 436 -18.77 -1.34 -6.71
N GLU A 437 -18.82 -1.00 -8.00
CA GLU A 437 -19.62 -1.76 -8.96
C GLU A 437 -19.22 -3.24 -8.94
N PRO A 438 -20.19 -4.15 -8.77
CA PRO A 438 -19.91 -5.57 -8.84
C PRO A 438 -19.38 -5.90 -10.24
N VAL A 439 -18.51 -6.91 -10.31
CA VAL A 439 -18.04 -7.43 -11.60
C VAL A 439 -19.28 -7.84 -12.39
N LYS A 440 -19.54 -7.21 -13.54
CA LYS A 440 -20.40 -7.81 -14.56
C LYS A 440 -19.60 -9.00 -15.09
N ILE A 441 -19.86 -10.17 -14.53
CA ILE A 441 -19.28 -11.45 -14.96
C ILE A 441 -19.81 -11.78 -16.34
#